data_AF-A0AA86PSN0-F1
#
_entry.id   AF-A0AA86PSN0-F1
#
_cell.length_a   1.000
_cell.length_b   1.000
_cell.length_c   1.000
_cell.angle_alpha   90.00
_cell.angle_beta   90.00
_cell.angle_gamma   90.00
#
_symmetry.space_group_name_H-M   'P 1'
#
loop_
_entity.id
_entity.type
_entity.pdbx_description
1 polymer ?
#
loop_
_entity_poly.entity_id
_entity_poly.type
_entity_poly.pdbx_seq_one_letter_code
_entity_poly.pdbx_strand_id
1 'polypeptide(L)'
;MNSLVAEQLRENIALLQAIHEANHKIVELEFQHDRAQRVRWTAQEDALLRYSAGAFGSDLAKIQAVMVSKTKKQIYFRILYQNRQNAKAE
;
A
#
# COMPACT_ATOMS: atom_id res chain seq x y z
N MET A 1 30.85 14.71 25.26
CA MET A 1 30.83 14.16 23.89
C MET A 1 29.68 13.19 23.66
N ASN A 2 29.39 12.24 24.56
CA ASN A 2 28.31 11.26 24.36
C ASN A 2 26.87 11.82 24.42
N SER A 3 26.62 12.93 25.12
CA SER A 3 25.25 13.47 25.24
C SER A 3 24.76 14.14 23.95
N LEU A 4 25.62 14.88 23.26
CA LEU A 4 25.29 15.56 22.00
C LEU A 4 24.96 14.55 20.89
N VAL A 5 25.71 13.45 20.82
CA VAL A 5 25.45 12.36 19.86
C VAL A 5 24.15 11.63 20.17
N ALA A 6 23.85 11.38 21.46
CA ALA A 6 22.61 10.75 21.87
C ALA A 6 21.38 11.65 21.61
N GLU A 7 21.53 12.96 21.77
CA GLU A 7 20.48 13.94 21.47
C GLU A 7 20.21 14.03 19.97
N GLN A 8 21.26 14.17 19.15
CA GLN A 8 21.13 14.15 17.70
C GLN A 8 20.49 12.85 17.18
N LEU A 9 20.82 11.71 17.78
CA LEU A 9 20.22 10.43 17.41
C LEU A 9 18.72 10.38 17.73
N ARG A 10 18.29 10.91 18.88
CA ARG A 10 16.87 11.00 19.25
C ARG A 10 16.09 11.86 18.27
N GLU A 11 16.64 13.01 17.89
CA GLU A 11 16.03 13.89 16.89
C GLU A 11 15.91 13.20 15.54
N ASN A 12 16.96 12.49 15.09
CA ASN A 12 16.94 11.74 13.84
C ASN A 12 15.87 10.63 13.87
N ILE A 13 15.70 9.93 15.00
CA ILE A 13 14.65 8.92 15.15
C ILE A 13 13.26 9.55 15.07
N ALA A 14 13.04 10.69 15.75
CA ALA A 14 11.77 11.40 15.70
C ALA A 14 11.44 11.89 14.28
N LEU A 15 12.44 12.39 13.55
CA LEU A 15 12.29 12.79 12.15
C LEU A 15 11.92 11.61 11.25
N LEU A 16 12.57 10.45 11.43
CA LEU A 16 12.24 9.24 10.68
C LEU A 16 10.83 8.74 10.97
N GLN A 17 10.37 8.83 12.22
CA GLN A 17 9.00 8.51 12.61
C GLN A 17 8.00 9.44 11.94
N ALA A 18 8.24 10.76 11.96
CA ALA A 18 7.39 11.73 11.30
C ALA A 18 7.31 11.53 9.77
N ILE A 19 8.43 11.20 9.12
CA ILE A 19 8.47 10.86 7.69
C ILE A 19 7.64 9.60 7.42
N HIS A 20 7.76 8.57 8.26
CA HIS A 20 6.99 7.35 8.13
C HIS A 20 5.48 7.61 8.24
N GLU A 21 5.05 8.40 9.22
CA GLU A 21 3.66 8.81 9.39
C GLU A 21 3.14 9.64 8.22
N ALA A 22 3.93 10.58 7.72
CA ALA A 22 3.59 11.40 6.56
C ALA A 22 3.41 10.53 5.30
N ASN A 23 4.31 9.57 5.08
CA ASN A 23 4.18 8.61 3.97
C ASN A 23 2.91 7.76 4.08
N HIS A 24 2.58 7.28 5.29
CA HIS A 24 1.30 6.59 5.52
C HIS A 24 0.09 7.47 5.17
N LYS A 25 0.13 8.75 5.53
CA LYS A 25 -0.95 9.69 5.22
C LYS A 25 -1.07 10.00 3.73
N ILE A 26 0.05 10.11 3.02
CA ILE A 26 0.08 10.25 1.55
C ILE A 26 -0.60 9.05 0.89
N VAL A 27 -0.23 7.83 1.29
CA VAL A 27 -0.82 6.59 0.77
C VAL A 27 -2.34 6.56 1.00
N GLU A 28 -2.81 6.99 2.19
CA GLU A 28 -4.24 7.07 2.50
C GLU A 28 -4.97 8.08 1.60
N LEU A 29 -4.37 9.25 1.36
CA LEU A 29 -4.94 10.28 0.48
C LEU A 29 -5.01 9.83 -0.97
N GLU A 30 -3.95 9.20 -1.48
CA GLU A 30 -3.94 8.62 -2.82
C GLU A 30 -5.00 7.52 -2.98
N PHE A 31 -5.15 6.68 -1.95
CA PHE A 31 -6.19 5.67 -1.91
C PHE A 31 -7.60 6.29 -1.96
N GLN A 32 -7.85 7.35 -1.20
CA GLN A 32 -9.12 8.07 -1.20
C GLN A 32 -9.41 8.70 -2.57
N HIS A 33 -8.39 9.26 -3.22
CA HIS A 33 -8.50 9.81 -4.56
C HIS A 33 -8.88 8.74 -5.59
N ASP A 34 -8.21 7.59 -5.60
CA ASP A 34 -8.51 6.49 -6.52
C ASP A 34 -9.92 5.90 -6.29
N ARG A 35 -10.37 5.86 -5.02
CA ARG A 35 -11.74 5.47 -4.67
C ARG A 35 -12.76 6.50 -5.20
N ALA A 36 -12.47 7.79 -5.08
CA ALA A 36 -13.32 8.86 -5.58
C ALA A 36 -13.44 8.83 -7.12
N GLN A 37 -12.37 8.42 -7.83
CA GLN A 37 -12.37 8.25 -9.28
C GLN A 37 -13.13 7.00 -9.78
N ARG A 38 -13.86 6.29 -8.92
CA ARG A 38 -14.74 5.16 -9.27
C ARG A 38 -14.08 4.13 -10.18
N VAL A 39 -12.82 3.76 -9.93
CA VAL A 39 -12.27 2.53 -10.53
C VAL A 39 -13.06 1.36 -9.93
N ARG A 40 -14.16 0.98 -10.57
CA ARG A 40 -15.00 -0.14 -10.12
C ARG A 40 -14.21 -1.42 -10.34
N TRP A 41 -13.99 -2.15 -9.25
CA TRP A 41 -13.49 -3.50 -9.27
C TRP A 41 -14.66 -4.46 -9.40
N THR A 42 -14.61 -5.36 -10.37
CA THR A 42 -15.60 -6.44 -10.49
C THR A 42 -15.22 -7.63 -9.62
N ALA A 43 -16.19 -8.50 -9.34
CA ALA A 43 -15.92 -9.75 -8.60
C ALA A 43 -14.90 -10.64 -9.35
N GLN A 44 -14.94 -10.63 -10.68
CA GLN A 44 -13.98 -11.34 -11.53
C GLN A 44 -12.58 -10.75 -11.40
N GLU A 45 -12.45 -9.42 -11.39
CA GLU A 45 -11.16 -8.75 -11.18
C GLU A 45 -10.61 -9.02 -9.77
N ASP A 46 -11.46 -9.03 -8.75
CA ASP A 46 -11.04 -9.40 -7.40
C ASP A 46 -10.59 -10.87 -7.30
N ALA A 47 -11.30 -11.78 -7.98
CA ALA A 47 -10.91 -13.19 -8.03
C ALA A 47 -9.57 -13.37 -8.76
N LEU A 48 -9.40 -12.68 -9.89
CA LEU A 48 -8.16 -12.69 -10.66
C LEU A 48 -6.99 -12.09 -9.87
N LEU A 49 -7.25 -11.02 -9.10
CA LEU A 49 -6.25 -10.42 -8.23
C LEU A 49 -5.82 -11.39 -7.13
N ARG A 50 -6.77 -12.04 -6.44
CA ARG A 50 -6.44 -13.03 -5.40
C ARG A 50 -5.64 -14.20 -5.96
N TYR A 51 -6.04 -14.73 -7.12
CA TYR A 51 -5.32 -15.80 -7.79
C TYR A 51 -3.88 -15.36 -8.14
N SER A 52 -3.74 -14.20 -8.78
CA SER A 52 -2.44 -13.69 -9.22
C SER A 52 -1.54 -13.34 -8.04
N ALA A 53 -2.08 -12.76 -6.97
CA ALA A 53 -1.34 -12.49 -5.74
C ALA A 53 -0.91 -13.79 -5.04
N GLY A 54 -1.75 -14.83 -5.06
CA GLY A 54 -1.37 -16.16 -4.58
C GLY A 54 -0.24 -16.81 -5.41
N ALA A 55 -0.24 -16.62 -6.73
CA ALA A 55 0.75 -17.20 -7.64
C ALA A 55 2.09 -16.43 -7.67
N PHE A 56 2.04 -15.10 -7.61
CA PHE A 56 3.20 -14.21 -7.82
C PHE A 56 3.62 -13.44 -6.56
N GLY A 57 2.91 -13.61 -5.44
CA GLY A 57 3.17 -12.87 -4.21
C GLY A 57 2.97 -11.36 -4.40
N SER A 58 4.00 -10.59 -4.05
CA SER A 58 4.02 -9.13 -4.14
C SER A 58 4.61 -8.59 -5.45
N ASP A 59 4.87 -9.44 -6.45
CA ASP A 59 5.40 -9.01 -7.75
C ASP A 59 4.29 -8.34 -8.60
N LEU A 60 4.15 -7.03 -8.42
CA LEU A 60 3.15 -6.22 -9.12
C LEU A 60 3.34 -6.22 -10.63
N ALA A 61 4.56 -6.45 -11.15
CA ALA A 61 4.79 -6.49 -12.59
C ALA A 61 4.16 -7.75 -13.21
N LYS A 62 4.33 -8.91 -12.56
CA LYS A 62 3.69 -10.16 -12.99
C LYS A 62 2.18 -10.10 -12.86
N ILE A 63 1.67 -9.54 -11.75
CA ILE A 63 0.22 -9.38 -11.56
C ILE A 63 -0.38 -8.46 -12.62
N GLN A 64 0.27 -7.33 -12.94
CA GLN A 64 -0.19 -6.41 -13.98
C GLN A 64 -0.17 -7.06 -15.37
N ALA A 65 0.81 -7.92 -15.66
CA ALA A 65 0.87 -8.64 -16.93
C ALA A 65 -0.37 -9.52 -17.16
N VAL A 66 -0.97 -10.04 -16.08
CA VAL A 66 -2.25 -10.78 -16.12
C VAL A 66 -3.45 -9.83 -16.09
N MET A 67 -3.39 -8.78 -15.27
CA MET A 67 -4.45 -7.80 -15.07
C MET A 67 -4.25 -6.55 -15.95
N VAL A 68 -4.26 -6.74 -17.28
CA VAL A 68 -3.93 -5.67 -18.24
C VAL A 68 -4.85 -4.46 -18.18
N SER A 69 -6.07 -4.61 -17.63
CA SER A 69 -7.03 -3.53 -17.43
C SER A 69 -6.73 -2.62 -16.24
N LYS A 70 -5.71 -2.96 -15.42
CA LYS A 70 -5.37 -2.25 -14.19
C LYS A 70 -3.90 -1.84 -14.20
N THR A 71 -3.62 -0.67 -13.64
CA THR A 71 -2.24 -0.21 -13.43
C THR A 71 -1.64 -0.85 -12.18
N LYS A 72 -0.30 -0.89 -12.09
CA LYS A 72 0.40 -1.36 -10.87
C LYS A 72 -0.08 -0.63 -9.62
N LYS A 73 -0.32 0.68 -9.71
CA LYS A 73 -0.82 1.52 -8.62
C LYS A 73 -2.20 1.07 -8.15
N GLN A 74 -3.12 0.84 -9.08
CA GLN A 74 -4.48 0.36 -8.76
C GLN A 74 -4.45 -1.04 -8.11
N ILE A 75 -3.61 -1.94 -8.64
CA ILE A 75 -3.43 -3.30 -8.11
C ILE A 75 -2.90 -3.25 -6.67
N TYR A 76 -1.84 -2.47 -6.44
CA TYR A 76 -1.25 -2.28 -5.12
C TYR A 76 -2.26 -1.77 -4.10
N PHE A 77 -3.00 -0.72 -4.44
CA PHE A 77 -4.04 -0.18 -3.55
C PHE A 77 -5.17 -1.15 -3.29
N ARG A 78 -5.55 -1.96 -4.28
CA ARG A 78 -6.59 -2.98 -4.07
C ARG A 78 -6.13 -4.06 -3.11
N ILE A 79 -4.87 -4.51 -3.19
CA ILE A 79 -4.28 -5.47 -2.25
C ILE A 79 -4.27 -4.88 -0.83
N LEU A 80 -3.79 -3.65 -0.67
CA LEU A 80 -3.80 -2.98 0.64
C LEU A 80 -5.21 -2.87 1.22
N TYR A 81 -6.20 -2.54 0.39
CA TYR A 81 -7.60 -2.48 0.82
C TYR A 81 -8.11 -3.84 1.27
N GLN A 82 -7.91 -4.90 0.48
CA GLN A 82 -8.34 -6.25 0.84
C GLN A 82 -7.70 -6.72 2.16
N ASN A 83 -6.39 -6.49 2.34
CA ASN A 83 -5.68 -6.82 3.57
C ASN A 83 -6.25 -6.06 4.79
N ARG A 84 -6.56 -4.77 4.64
CA ARG A 84 -7.17 -3.96 5.70
C ARG A 84 -8.59 -4.41 6.05
N GLN A 85 -9.37 -4.92 5.08
CA GLN A 85 -10.69 -5.49 5.37
C GLN A 85 -10.57 -6.82 6.09
N ASN A 86 -9.65 -7.69 5.66
CA ASN A 86 -9.42 -8.98 6.31
C ASN A 86 -8.94 -8.83 7.76
N ALA A 87 -8.02 -7.89 8.02
CA ALA A 87 -7.53 -7.61 9.37
C ALA A 87 -8.58 -6.99 10.31
N LYS A 88 -9.73 -6.55 9.79
CA LYS A 88 -10.87 -6.08 10.60
C LYS A 88 -11.91 -7.17 10.85
N ALA A 89 -11.83 -8.28 10.11
CA ALA A 89 -12.76 -9.40 10.19
C ALA A 89 -12.28 -10.50 11.15
N GLU A 90 -11.00 -10.47 11.52
CA GLU A 90 -10.38 -11.27 12.60
C GLU A 90 -10.49 -10.54 13.95
#